data_AF-A0A0F0C398-F1
#
_entry.id   AF-A0A0F0C398-F1
#
_cell.length_a   1.000
_cell.length_b   1.000
_cell.length_c   1.000
_cell.angle_alpha   90.00
_cell.angle_beta   90.00
_cell.angle_gamma   90.00
#
_symmetry.space_group_name_H-M   'P 1'
#
loop_
_entity.id
_entity.type
_entity.pdbx_description
1 polymer ?
#
loop_
_entity_poly.entity_id
_entity_poly.type
_entity_poly.pdbx_seq_one_letter_code
_entity_poly.pdbx_strand_id
1 'polypeptide(L)' 'MANVTEIRMNNVPVDLFLQGQMAVERINAVQEYVNSVKYADNDVVFSILGIKKKAQQEAGNDASIPL' A
#
# COMPACT_ATOMS: atom_id res chain seq x y z
N MET A 1 -6.61 -25.28 -31.14
CA MET A 1 -5.67 -24.16 -31.33
C MET A 1 -5.42 -23.56 -29.95
N ALA A 2 -4.19 -23.61 -29.46
CA ALA A 2 -3.86 -23.02 -28.16
C ALA A 2 -4.00 -21.50 -28.30
N ASN A 3 -4.71 -20.87 -27.36
CA ASN A 3 -4.79 -19.43 -27.27
C ASN A 3 -3.42 -18.95 -26.78
N VAL A 4 -2.49 -18.69 -27.72
CA VAL A 4 -1.17 -18.17 -27.41
C VAL A 4 -1.39 -16.76 -26.92
N THR A 5 -1.51 -16.60 -25.60
CA THR A 5 -1.49 -15.29 -24.96
C THR A 5 -0.16 -14.67 -25.36
N GLU A 6 -0.21 -13.63 -26.20
CA GLU A 6 0.97 -12.89 -26.63
C GLU A 6 1.60 -12.28 -25.37
N ILE A 7 2.61 -12.94 -24.82
CA ILE A 7 3.36 -12.44 -23.67
C ILE A 7 4.16 -11.25 -24.17
N ARG A 8 3.55 -10.06 -24.11
CA ARG A 8 4.26 -8.81 -24.33
C ARG A 8 5.12 -8.54 -23.11
N MET A 9 6.43 -8.77 -23.26
CA MET A 9 7.40 -8.32 -22.27
C MET A 9 7.49 -6.79 -22.36
N ASN A 10 6.79 -6.12 -21.45
CA ASN A 10 6.92 -4.68 -21.30
C ASN A 10 8.24 -4.39 -20.60
N ASN A 11 9.08 -3.57 -21.22
CA ASN A 11 10.29 -3.07 -20.57
C ASN A 11 9.86 -2.09 -19.47
N VAL A 12 10.07 -2.50 -18.21
CA VAL A 12 9.85 -1.65 -17.04
C VAL A 12 11.21 -1.15 -16.56
N PRO A 13 11.37 0.15 -16.30
CA PRO A 13 12.56 0.67 -15.62
C PRO A 13 12.85 -0.11 -14.34
N VAL A 14 14.11 -0.50 -14.13
CA VAL A 14 14.52 -1.33 -12.98
C VAL A 14 14.12 -0.70 -11.65
N ASP A 15 14.23 0.62 -11.52
CA ASP A 15 13.83 1.34 -10.32
C ASP A 15 12.33 1.20 -10.02
N LEU A 16 11.47 1.29 -11.05
CA LEU A 16 10.03 1.11 -10.90
C LEU A 16 9.68 -0.34 -10.56
N PHE A 17 10.40 -1.30 -11.14
CA PHE A 17 10.23 -2.71 -10.80
C PHE A 17 10.59 -2.97 -9.33
N LEU A 18 11.73 -2.47 -8.86
CA LEU A 18 12.17 -2.61 -7.47
C LEU A 18 11.20 -1.93 -6.50
N GLN A 19 10.70 -0.74 -6.84
CA GLN A 19 9.65 -0.07 -6.06
C GLN A 19 8.36 -0.90 -5.99
N GLY A 20 7.95 -1.50 -7.11
CA GLY A 20 6.79 -2.39 -7.17
C GLY A 20 6.95 -3.63 -6.28
N GLN A 21 8.11 -4.30 -6.33
CA GLN A 21 8.39 -5.45 -5.48
C GLN A 21 8.35 -5.08 -4.00
N MET A 22 9.00 -3.97 -3.63
CA MET A 22 9.00 -3.48 -2.25
C MET A 22 7.59 -3.09 -1.76
N ALA A 23 6.75 -2.55 -2.64
CA ALA A 23 5.35 -2.26 -2.31
C ALA A 23 4.55 -3.54 -2.02
N VAL A 24 4.74 -4.59 -2.81
CA VAL A 24 4.11 -5.91 -2.59
C VAL A 24 4.54 -6.50 -1.26
N GLU A 25 5.83 -6.46 -0.94
CA GLU A 25 6.36 -6.95 0.35
C GLU A 25 5.73 -6.21 1.54
N ARG A 26 5.61 -4.88 1.48
CA ARG A 26 4.99 -4.08 2.55
C ARG A 26 3.51 -4.41 2.71
N ILE A 27 2.77 -4.60 1.61
CA ILE A 27 1.35 -4.99 1.66
C ILE A 27 1.20 -6.37 2.32
N ASN A 28 2.04 -7.33 1.95
CA ASN A 28 2.03 -8.66 2.54
C ASN A 28 2.32 -8.61 4.06
N ALA A 29 3.32 -7.82 4.47
CA ALA A 29 3.65 -7.64 5.88
C ALA A 29 2.51 -6.99 6.68
N VAL A 30 1.79 -6.02 6.11
CA VAL A 30 0.57 -5.46 6.72
C VAL A 30 -0.50 -6.53 6.88
N GLN A 31 -0.73 -7.34 5.85
CA GLN A 31 -1.73 -8.40 5.89
C GLN A 31 -1.39 -9.45 6.95
N GLU A 32 -0.12 -9.86 7.05
CA GLU A 32 0.36 -10.77 8.10
C GLU A 32 0.14 -10.19 9.49
N TYR A 33 0.49 -8.91 9.69
CA TYR A 33 0.25 -8.21 10.95
C TYR A 33 -1.24 -8.20 11.32
N VAL A 34 -2.12 -7.76 10.41
CA VAL A 34 -3.57 -7.69 10.65
C VAL A 34 -4.15 -9.06 10.98
N ASN A 35 -3.67 -10.12 10.33
CA ASN A 35 -4.11 -11.49 10.63
C ASN A 35 -3.62 -11.99 11.99
N SER A 36 -2.52 -11.46 12.51
CA SER A 36 -1.92 -11.87 13.79
C SER A 36 -2.53 -11.20 15.03
N VAL A 37 -3.32 -10.14 14.85
CA VAL A 37 -3.88 -9.32 15.95
C VAL A 37 -5.41 -9.28 15.93
N LYS A 38 -6.03 -9.09 17.09
CA LYS A 38 -7.50 -8.89 17.18
C LYS A 38 -7.94 -7.51 16.69
N TYR A 39 -7.11 -6.50 16.92
CA TYR A 39 -7.35 -5.12 16.52
C TYR A 39 -6.05 -4.54 15.97
N ALA A 40 -6.08 -4.08 14.72
CA ALA A 40 -4.92 -3.52 14.07
C ALA A 40 -4.65 -2.09 14.55
N ASP A 41 -3.40 -1.80 14.89
CA ASP A 41 -2.94 -0.45 15.21
C ASP A 41 -2.50 0.26 13.92
N ASN A 42 -3.11 1.41 13.63
CA ASN A 42 -2.79 2.23 12.47
C ASN A 42 -1.33 2.71 12.47
N ASP A 43 -0.75 2.98 13.65
CA ASP A 43 0.63 3.47 13.72
C ASP A 43 1.63 2.34 13.34
N VAL A 44 1.30 1.09 13.67
CA VAL A 44 2.07 -0.08 13.23
C VAL A 44 1.92 -0.28 11.73
N VAL A 45 0.69 -0.19 11.19
CA VAL A 45 0.44 -0.28 9.74
C VAL A 45 1.20 0.80 8.97
N PHE A 46 1.16 2.06 9.41
CA PHE A 46 1.92 3.15 8.78
C PHE A 46 3.43 2.94 8.87
N SER A 47 3.91 2.38 9.98
CA SER A 47 5.31 2.04 10.16
C SER A 47 5.75 0.96 9.14
N ILE A 48 4.96 -0.09 8.94
CA ILE A 48 5.23 -1.14 7.95
C ILE A 48 5.21 -0.57 6.53
N LEU A 49 4.25 0.30 6.21
CA LEU A 49 4.16 0.94 4.89
C LEU A 49 5.26 1.99 4.66
N GLY A 50 5.99 2.41 5.69
CA GLY A 50 6.99 3.48 5.62
C GLY A 50 6.37 4.86 5.40
N ILE A 51 5.11 5.04 5.80
CA ILE A 51 4.38 6.30 5.66
C ILE A 51 4.57 7.09 6.95
N LYS A 52 5.18 8.27 6.85
CA LYS A 52 5.23 9.19 7.99
C LYS A 52 3.84 9.76 8.22
N LYS A 53 3.29 9.54 9.41
CA LYS A 53 2.09 10.23 9.88
C LYS A 53 2.34 11.73 9.81
N LYS A 54 1.53 12.48 9.06
CA LYS A 54 1.44 13.92 9.29
C LYS A 54 0.93 14.06 10.72
N ALA A 55 1.71 14.69 11.59
CA ALA A 55 1.22 15.07 12.92
C ALA A 55 -0.15 15.71 12.72
N GLN A 56 -1.16 15.23 13.43
CA GLN A 56 -2.47 15.89 13.48
C GLN A 56 -2.22 17.35 13.87
N GLN A 57 -2.23 18.25 12.89
CA GLN A 57 -2.67 19.61 13.14
C GLN A 57 -4.16 19.46 13.42
N GLU A 58 -4.51 19.76 14.67
CA GLU A 58 -5.86 19.78 15.19
C GLU A 58 -6.79 20.58 14.27
N ALA A 59 -7.97 20.00 14.03
CA ALA A 59 -9.24 20.62 13.67
C ALA A 59 -9.21 21.93 12.84
N GLY A 60 -9.66 21.83 11.58
CA GLY A 60 -10.28 22.97 10.90
C GLY A 60 -10.00 23.05 9.41
N ASN A 61 -10.55 22.13 8.62
CA ASN A 61 -10.98 22.53 7.28
C ASN A 61 -12.08 21.61 6.74
N ASP A 62 -13.31 22.07 6.91
CA ASP A 62 -14.37 22.07 5.90
C ASP A 62 -14.40 20.86 4.94
N ALA A 63 -15.00 19.77 5.41
CA ALA A 63 -15.65 18.82 4.52
C ALA A 63 -17.09 18.66 5.01
N SER A 64 -17.90 19.68 4.72
CA SER A 64 -19.35 19.58 4.80
C SER A 64 -19.80 18.49 3.85
N ILE A 65 -20.05 17.28 4.36
CA ILE A 65 -20.69 16.20 3.59
C ILE A 65 -22.17 16.59 3.46
N PRO A 66 -22.70 16.82 2.24
CA PRO A 66 -24.12 17.08 2.10
C PRO A 66 -24.90 15.77 2.33
N LEU A 67 -25.91 15.86 3.20
CA LEU A 67 -26.97 14.85 3.39
C LEU A 67 -27.84 14.71 2.14
#